data_AF-A0A424KWP8-F1
#
_entry.id   AF-A0A424KWP8-F1
#
_cell.length_a   1.000
_cell.length_b   1.000
_cell.length_c   1.000
_cell.angle_alpha   90.00
_cell.angle_beta   90.00
_cell.angle_gamma   90.00
#
_symmetry.space_group_name_H-M   'P 1'
#
loop_
_entity.id
_entity.type
_entity.pdbx_description
1 polymer ?
#
loop_
_entity_poly.entity_id
_entity_poly.type
_entity_poly.pdbx_seq_one_letter_code
_entity_poly.pdbx_strand_id
1 'polypeptide(L)'
;MFIPTLAVLLTLAHPSIPAITVQDAGRVSAAANGLREPTRIPETGRLPYMCDPAICDGILAGERASRLGPYRGILQDIARTNFGRQRSAEVRSKGIQRLQTLSDTGYLFAMPEVYRNERDDVRRAVIDHLADSGEVGQAALAWTAVFSKSADMRVEATAAIRTPASPAVLGVIQIGLRGSEHATIDQAGRLSGVIDAWAAIPHLIATQYAADPVREKRDLAWIAIGTQRSYVQNLIPVTGDGAGAFQPVIGQVTEGFVMRVTDAIAIIYRTEVHHALVGITSRATGTDTSGNGWSFTAWRDWYNDDFLAIARARANALTDADAAAGFAEAERRRSADPSTPAE
;
A
#
# COMPACT_ATOMS: atom_id res chain seq x y z
N MET A 1 10.17 -44.08 45.90
CA MET A 1 10.72 -42.76 46.26
C MET A 1 10.03 -41.74 45.38
N PHE A 2 8.98 -41.11 45.91
CA PHE A 2 8.13 -40.15 45.20
C PHE A 2 8.78 -38.76 45.29
N ILE A 3 8.99 -38.11 44.14
CA ILE A 3 9.38 -36.70 44.07
C ILE A 3 8.15 -35.91 43.64
N PRO A 4 7.70 -34.88 44.37
CA PRO A 4 6.52 -34.12 44.00
C PRO A 4 6.86 -33.12 42.90
N THR A 5 6.09 -33.13 41.82
CA THR A 5 6.17 -32.15 40.74
C THR A 5 5.53 -30.85 41.22
N LEU A 6 6.35 -29.83 41.46
CA LEU A 6 5.90 -28.47 41.75
C LEU A 6 5.47 -27.81 40.43
N ALA A 7 4.17 -27.73 40.17
CA ALA A 7 3.62 -27.01 39.03
C ALA A 7 3.61 -25.49 39.36
N VAL A 8 4.55 -24.75 38.79
CA VAL A 8 4.51 -23.28 38.78
C VAL A 8 3.54 -22.86 37.68
N LEU A 9 2.33 -22.44 38.08
CA LEU A 9 1.39 -21.75 37.21
C LEU A 9 1.94 -20.34 36.92
N LEU A 10 2.55 -20.15 35.76
CA LEU A 10 2.85 -18.83 35.23
C LEU A 10 1.61 -18.33 34.48
N THR A 11 0.80 -17.50 35.13
CA THR A 11 -0.32 -16.78 34.50
C THR A 11 0.26 -15.72 33.56
N LEU A 12 0.46 -16.08 32.30
CA LEU A 12 0.74 -15.12 31.24
C LEU A 12 -0.54 -14.31 30.97
N ALA A 13 -0.58 -13.09 31.51
CA ALA A 13 -1.57 -12.09 31.15
C ALA A 13 -1.46 -11.84 29.63
N HIS A 14 -2.43 -12.35 28.87
CA HIS A 14 -2.56 -12.05 27.46
C HIS A 14 -2.98 -10.58 27.33
N PRO A 15 -2.26 -9.72 26.58
CA PRO A 15 -2.84 -8.46 26.16
C PRO A 15 -4.07 -8.80 25.31
N SER A 16 -5.24 -8.50 25.85
CA SER A 16 -6.50 -8.68 25.14
C SER A 16 -6.46 -7.78 23.91
N ILE A 17 -6.40 -8.37 22.71
CA ILE A 17 -6.62 -7.65 21.46
C ILE A 17 -8.09 -7.20 21.52
N PRO A 18 -8.39 -5.88 21.62
CA PRO A 18 -9.77 -5.45 21.68
C PRO A 18 -10.46 -5.81 20.37
N ALA A 19 -11.58 -6.52 20.49
CA ALA A 19 -12.49 -6.80 19.41
C ALA A 19 -12.87 -5.49 18.71
N ILE A 20 -12.74 -5.49 17.38
CA ILE A 20 -13.12 -4.38 16.52
C ILE A 20 -14.63 -4.17 16.67
N THR A 21 -14.98 -3.21 17.52
CA THR A 21 -16.35 -2.74 17.69
C THR A 21 -16.48 -1.48 16.86
N VAL A 22 -17.35 -1.51 15.85
CA VAL A 22 -17.65 -0.36 15.00
C VAL A 22 -18.46 0.61 15.84
N GLN A 23 -17.80 1.64 16.37
CA GLN A 23 -18.47 2.76 17.01
C GLN A 23 -18.33 3.98 16.10
N ASP A 24 -19.50 4.50 15.75
CA ASP A 24 -19.78 5.54 14.76
C ASP A 24 -18.95 6.80 15.04
N ALA A 25 -18.00 7.12 14.16
CA ALA A 25 -17.20 8.32 14.25
C ALA A 25 -18.06 9.51 13.82
N GLY A 26 -18.34 10.41 14.77
CA GLY A 26 -19.11 11.63 14.56
C GLY A 26 -18.71 12.37 13.27
N ARG A 27 -19.71 12.96 12.61
CA ARG A 27 -19.58 13.76 11.39
C ARG A 27 -18.53 14.85 11.55
N VAL A 28 -17.30 14.55 11.19
CA VAL A 28 -16.27 15.55 10.86
C VAL A 28 -16.61 16.05 9.46
N SER A 29 -16.91 17.34 9.34
CA SER A 29 -17.24 17.99 8.06
C SER A 29 -16.10 17.75 7.07
N ALA A 30 -16.38 17.08 5.95
CA ALA A 30 -15.48 17.13 4.81
C ALA A 30 -15.47 18.56 4.27
N ALA A 31 -14.32 19.06 3.81
CA ALA A 31 -14.27 20.28 3.03
C ALA A 31 -15.09 20.10 1.74
N ALA A 32 -15.47 21.19 1.06
CA ALA A 32 -16.26 21.14 -0.17
C ALA A 32 -15.61 20.29 -1.29
N ASN A 33 -14.30 20.05 -1.19
CA ASN A 33 -13.54 19.21 -2.09
C ASN A 33 -13.41 17.74 -1.63
N GLY A 34 -14.00 17.31 -0.50
CA GLY A 34 -13.92 15.92 -0.02
C GLY A 34 -12.61 15.53 0.69
N LEU A 35 -11.65 16.45 0.80
CA LEU A 35 -10.49 16.33 1.69
C LEU A 35 -10.94 16.53 3.14
N ARG A 36 -10.40 15.74 4.07
CA ARG A 36 -10.64 15.96 5.49
C ARG A 36 -9.58 16.87 6.09
N GLU A 37 -10.00 17.68 7.06
CA GLU A 37 -9.07 18.53 7.80
C GLU A 37 -7.99 17.67 8.47
N PRO A 38 -6.71 18.07 8.39
CA PRO A 38 -5.64 17.41 9.14
C PRO A 38 -5.93 17.43 10.63
N THR A 39 -5.92 16.24 11.23
CA THR A 39 -6.18 16.02 12.65
C THR A 39 -4.98 15.37 13.31
N ARG A 40 -4.93 15.44 14.64
CA ARG A 40 -3.89 14.77 15.42
C ARG A 40 -3.92 13.26 15.21
N ILE A 41 -2.74 12.66 15.13
CA ILE A 41 -2.57 11.20 15.14
C ILE A 41 -2.83 10.74 16.58
N PRO A 42 -3.81 9.86 16.82
CA PRO A 42 -4.10 9.37 18.16
C PRO A 42 -2.99 8.44 18.65
N GLU A 43 -2.85 8.33 19.97
CA GLU A 43 -1.88 7.42 20.57
C GLU A 43 -2.22 5.95 20.31
N THR A 44 -3.51 5.64 20.22
CA THR A 44 -4.04 4.31 19.98
C THR A 44 -5.26 4.37 19.06
N GLY A 45 -5.61 3.25 18.44
CA GLY A 45 -6.79 3.12 17.61
C GLY A 45 -6.56 3.41 16.13
N ARG A 46 -7.65 3.69 15.41
CA ARG A 46 -7.61 3.86 13.95
C ARG A 46 -7.25 5.29 13.59
N LEU A 47 -6.41 5.43 12.58
CA LEU A 47 -6.19 6.72 11.94
C LEU A 47 -7.49 7.24 11.30
N PRO A 48 -7.73 8.56 11.37
CA PRO A 48 -8.79 9.21 10.63
C PRO A 48 -8.55 9.06 9.12
N TYR A 49 -9.63 9.06 8.35
CA TYR A 49 -9.55 8.98 6.89
C TYR A 49 -8.95 10.29 6.32
N MET A 50 -8.14 10.20 5.28
CA MET A 50 -7.59 11.33 4.51
C MET A 50 -8.69 12.09 3.76
N CYS A 51 -9.65 11.36 3.21
CA CYS A 51 -10.78 11.89 2.46
C CYS A 51 -12.10 11.35 3.01
N ASP A 52 -13.22 11.82 2.48
CA ASP A 52 -14.53 11.23 2.79
C ASP A 52 -14.53 9.69 2.51
N PRO A 53 -14.92 8.84 3.48
CA PRO A 53 -15.08 7.40 3.25
C PRO A 53 -15.95 7.05 2.05
N ALA A 54 -16.96 7.86 1.72
CA ALA A 54 -17.82 7.63 0.56
C ALA A 54 -17.05 7.63 -0.77
N ILE A 55 -15.94 8.38 -0.86
CA ILE A 55 -15.06 8.37 -2.04
C ILE A 55 -14.39 7.01 -2.18
N CYS A 56 -13.87 6.45 -1.08
CA CYS A 56 -13.28 5.10 -1.08
C CYS A 56 -14.32 4.04 -1.46
N ASP A 57 -15.54 4.14 -0.91
CA ASP A 57 -16.62 3.20 -1.23
C ASP A 57 -17.02 3.29 -2.71
N GLY A 58 -17.09 4.50 -3.28
CA GLY A 58 -17.34 4.71 -4.70
C GLY A 58 -16.25 4.12 -5.60
N ILE A 59 -14.97 4.28 -5.23
CA ILE A 59 -13.82 3.68 -5.94
C ILE A 59 -13.92 2.16 -5.92
N LEU A 60 -14.16 1.56 -4.75
CA LEU A 60 -14.29 0.11 -4.60
C LEU A 60 -15.50 -0.43 -5.36
N ALA A 61 -16.61 0.30 -5.39
CA ALA A 61 -17.78 -0.05 -6.19
C ALA A 61 -17.46 -0.01 -7.69
N GLY A 62 -16.74 1.02 -8.15
CA GLY A 62 -16.26 1.16 -9.52
C GLY A 62 -15.33 0.02 -9.94
N GLU A 63 -14.35 -0.33 -9.10
CA GLU A 63 -13.47 -1.47 -9.37
C GLU A 63 -14.24 -2.79 -9.39
N ARG A 64 -15.15 -3.00 -8.42
CA ARG A 64 -15.97 -4.20 -8.38
C ARG A 64 -16.83 -4.34 -9.64
N ALA A 65 -17.44 -3.24 -10.08
CA ALA A 65 -18.17 -3.18 -11.33
C ALA A 65 -17.27 -3.54 -12.52
N SER A 66 -16.05 -2.99 -12.59
CA SER A 66 -15.07 -3.31 -13.65
C SER A 66 -14.70 -4.81 -13.73
N ARG A 67 -14.76 -5.53 -12.60
CA ARG A 67 -14.41 -6.95 -12.51
C ARG A 67 -15.56 -7.89 -12.77
N LEU A 68 -16.75 -7.57 -12.24
CA LEU A 68 -17.91 -8.45 -12.27
C LEU A 68 -18.91 -8.10 -13.38
N GLY A 69 -18.86 -6.86 -13.88
CA GLY A 69 -19.75 -6.35 -14.91
C GLY A 69 -19.33 -6.72 -16.34
N PRO A 70 -20.13 -6.31 -17.34
CA PRO A 70 -19.88 -6.61 -18.76
C PRO A 70 -18.71 -5.84 -19.37
N TYR A 71 -18.12 -4.90 -18.61
CA TYR A 71 -17.13 -3.94 -19.09
C TYR A 71 -15.93 -4.60 -19.78
N ARG A 72 -15.34 -5.62 -19.15
CA ARG A 72 -14.17 -6.33 -19.72
C ARG A 72 -14.51 -7.02 -21.05
N GLY A 73 -15.70 -7.61 -21.18
CA GLY A 73 -16.12 -8.27 -22.41
C GLY A 73 -16.18 -7.30 -23.58
N ILE A 74 -16.78 -6.14 -23.37
CA ILE A 74 -16.89 -5.09 -24.38
C ILE A 74 -15.51 -4.54 -24.76
N LEU A 75 -14.62 -4.31 -23.78
CA LEU A 75 -13.24 -3.87 -24.05
C LEU A 75 -12.45 -4.95 -24.82
N GLN A 76 -12.61 -6.23 -24.48
CA GLN A 76 -11.98 -7.34 -25.19
C GLN A 76 -12.51 -7.47 -26.63
N ASP A 77 -13.80 -7.23 -26.86
CA ASP A 77 -14.39 -7.20 -28.20
C ASP A 77 -13.83 -6.04 -29.05
N ILE A 78 -13.65 -4.86 -28.45
CA ILE A 78 -12.95 -3.73 -29.08
C ILE A 78 -11.52 -4.13 -29.42
N ALA A 79 -10.82 -4.78 -28.49
CA ALA A 79 -9.44 -5.23 -28.67
C ALA A 79 -9.31 -6.20 -29.85
N ARG A 80 -10.15 -7.23 -29.88
CA ARG A 80 -10.16 -8.25 -30.94
C ARG A 80 -10.43 -7.64 -32.31
N THR A 81 -11.34 -6.67 -32.38
CA THR A 81 -11.78 -6.08 -33.63
C THR A 81 -10.81 -5.04 -34.18
N ASN A 82 -10.19 -4.24 -33.29
CA ASN A 82 -9.45 -3.04 -33.71
C ASN A 82 -7.94 -3.10 -33.41
N PHE A 83 -7.50 -3.96 -32.50
CA PHE A 83 -6.11 -4.05 -32.05
C PHE A 83 -5.47 -5.41 -32.38
N GLY A 84 -4.19 -5.58 -32.05
CA GLY A 84 -3.36 -6.71 -32.46
C GLY A 84 -2.29 -6.37 -33.52
N ARG A 85 -1.37 -7.32 -33.74
CA ARG A 85 -0.13 -7.12 -34.52
C ARG A 85 -0.35 -6.80 -36.01
N GLN A 86 -1.41 -7.33 -36.61
CA GLN A 86 -1.69 -7.21 -38.05
C GLN A 86 -2.71 -6.12 -38.40
N ARG A 87 -3.18 -5.33 -37.44
CA ARG A 87 -4.18 -4.28 -37.71
C ARG A 87 -3.49 -3.04 -38.29
N SER A 88 -4.10 -2.46 -39.32
CA SER A 88 -3.63 -1.19 -39.91
C SER A 88 -3.76 -0.03 -38.92
N ALA A 89 -2.99 1.03 -39.12
CA ALA A 89 -3.02 2.22 -38.28
C ALA A 89 -4.43 2.87 -38.24
N GLU A 90 -5.16 2.84 -39.35
CA GLU A 90 -6.53 3.36 -39.44
C GLU A 90 -7.51 2.57 -38.55
N VAL A 91 -7.44 1.24 -38.60
CA VAL A 91 -8.30 0.36 -37.77
C VAL A 91 -7.98 0.55 -36.28
N ARG A 92 -6.70 0.71 -35.93
CA ARG A 92 -6.28 1.03 -34.57
C ARG A 92 -6.79 2.40 -34.11
N SER A 93 -6.70 3.41 -34.96
CA SER A 93 -7.19 4.77 -34.67
C SER A 93 -8.70 4.78 -34.39
N LYS A 94 -9.48 4.03 -35.18
CA LYS A 94 -10.92 3.83 -34.92
C LYS A 94 -11.18 3.15 -33.58
N GLY A 95 -10.36 2.16 -33.22
CA GLY A 95 -10.40 1.53 -31.90
C GLY A 95 -10.15 2.52 -30.77
N ILE A 96 -9.13 3.35 -30.89
CA ILE A 96 -8.78 4.40 -29.91
C ILE A 96 -9.93 5.40 -29.74
N GLN A 97 -10.50 5.91 -30.84
CA GLN A 97 -11.66 6.81 -30.77
C GLN A 97 -12.84 6.16 -30.03
N ARG A 98 -13.07 4.86 -30.23
CA ARG A 98 -14.11 4.14 -29.51
C ARG A 98 -13.82 4.02 -28.01
N LEU A 99 -12.55 3.87 -27.61
CA LEU A 99 -12.19 3.87 -26.19
C LEU A 99 -12.50 5.23 -25.55
N GLN A 100 -12.20 6.32 -26.25
CA GLN A 100 -12.42 7.68 -25.75
C GLN A 100 -13.91 8.02 -25.51
N THR A 101 -14.84 7.30 -26.15
CA THR A 101 -16.28 7.47 -25.89
C THR A 101 -16.78 6.78 -24.62
N LEU A 102 -15.98 5.91 -24.00
CA LEU A 102 -16.39 5.13 -22.83
C LEU A 102 -16.02 5.88 -21.54
N SER A 103 -17.03 6.46 -20.89
CA SER A 103 -16.86 7.26 -19.67
C SER A 103 -17.39 6.61 -18.39
N ASP A 104 -18.10 5.47 -18.49
CA ASP A 104 -18.57 4.74 -17.30
C ASP A 104 -17.38 4.26 -16.46
N THR A 105 -17.45 4.49 -15.16
CA THR A 105 -16.49 4.08 -14.14
C THR A 105 -16.00 2.65 -14.33
N GLY A 106 -16.88 1.70 -14.61
CA GLY A 106 -16.49 0.29 -14.81
C GLY A 106 -15.54 0.09 -15.98
N TYR A 107 -15.66 0.88 -17.06
CA TYR A 107 -14.70 0.85 -18.16
C TYR A 107 -13.36 1.48 -17.76
N LEU A 108 -13.40 2.63 -17.11
CA LEU A 108 -12.18 3.37 -16.74
C LEU A 108 -11.24 2.52 -15.88
N PHE A 109 -11.78 1.78 -14.90
CA PHE A 109 -10.99 0.87 -14.07
C PHE A 109 -10.55 -0.42 -14.80
N ALA A 110 -11.32 -0.88 -15.78
CA ALA A 110 -11.00 -2.10 -16.54
C ALA A 110 -9.98 -1.87 -17.66
N MET A 111 -9.99 -0.70 -18.30
CA MET A 111 -9.19 -0.38 -19.48
C MET A 111 -7.69 -0.64 -19.28
N PRO A 112 -7.02 -0.15 -18.20
CA PRO A 112 -5.61 -0.40 -17.97
C PRO A 112 -5.24 -1.88 -17.92
N GLU A 113 -6.07 -2.70 -17.29
CA GLU A 113 -5.81 -4.13 -17.14
C GLU A 113 -6.03 -4.90 -18.45
N VAL A 114 -7.03 -4.51 -19.25
CA VAL A 114 -7.30 -5.14 -20.55
C VAL A 114 -6.22 -4.79 -21.58
N TYR A 115 -5.76 -3.53 -21.60
CA TYR A 115 -4.83 -3.04 -22.61
C TYR A 115 -3.36 -2.97 -22.19
N ARG A 116 -3.00 -3.45 -20.98
CA ARG A 116 -1.61 -3.43 -20.48
C ARG A 116 -0.56 -4.06 -21.41
N ASN A 117 -0.97 -4.99 -22.27
CA ASN A 117 -0.10 -5.71 -23.21
C ASN A 117 -0.21 -5.20 -24.65
N GLU A 118 -1.02 -4.17 -24.90
CA GLU A 118 -1.08 -3.54 -26.21
C GLU A 118 0.14 -2.65 -26.46
N ARG A 119 0.30 -2.24 -27.72
CA ARG A 119 1.37 -1.33 -28.14
C ARG A 119 1.20 0.07 -27.52
N ASP A 120 2.29 0.82 -27.50
CA ASP A 120 2.41 2.10 -26.79
C ASP A 120 1.39 3.15 -27.22
N ASP A 121 0.97 3.17 -28.50
CA ASP A 121 -0.08 4.06 -29.01
C ASP A 121 -1.42 3.84 -28.30
N VAL A 122 -1.80 2.58 -28.04
CA VAL A 122 -3.05 2.25 -27.34
C VAL A 122 -2.90 2.45 -25.84
N ARG A 123 -1.77 2.06 -25.23
CA ARG A 123 -1.55 2.29 -23.79
C ARG A 123 -1.57 3.78 -23.46
N ARG A 124 -0.85 4.59 -24.23
CA ARG A 124 -0.85 6.05 -24.08
C ARG A 124 -2.25 6.63 -24.26
N ALA A 125 -2.98 6.22 -25.30
CA ALA A 125 -4.35 6.70 -25.51
C ALA A 125 -5.30 6.33 -24.34
N VAL A 126 -5.12 5.16 -23.72
CA VAL A 126 -5.86 4.79 -22.50
C VAL A 126 -5.49 5.72 -21.35
N ILE A 127 -4.20 5.93 -21.09
CA ILE A 127 -3.72 6.81 -20.02
C ILE A 127 -4.21 8.26 -20.22
N ASP A 128 -4.11 8.79 -21.44
CA ASP A 128 -4.59 10.14 -21.79
C ASP A 128 -6.10 10.25 -21.56
N HIS A 129 -6.88 9.24 -22.00
CA HIS A 129 -8.33 9.21 -21.76
C HIS A 129 -8.68 9.20 -20.27
N LEU A 130 -7.94 8.45 -19.45
CA LEU A 130 -8.14 8.48 -18.00
C LEU A 130 -7.74 9.83 -17.39
N ALA A 131 -6.70 10.48 -17.89
CA ALA A 131 -6.31 11.81 -17.43
C ALA A 131 -7.42 12.85 -17.71
N ASP A 132 -8.06 12.75 -18.87
CA ASP A 132 -9.15 13.63 -19.31
C ASP A 132 -10.52 13.30 -18.70
N SER A 133 -10.68 12.12 -18.09
CA SER A 133 -11.95 11.64 -17.51
C SER A 133 -12.26 12.17 -16.08
N GLY A 134 -11.66 13.31 -15.71
CA GLY A 134 -11.92 13.99 -14.43
C GLY A 134 -11.53 13.16 -13.20
N GLU A 135 -12.27 13.31 -12.10
CA GLU A 135 -11.95 12.68 -10.81
C GLU A 135 -11.98 11.14 -10.86
N VAL A 136 -12.94 10.56 -11.58
CA VAL A 136 -13.03 9.10 -11.72
C VAL A 136 -11.86 8.55 -12.53
N GLY A 137 -11.45 9.28 -13.57
CA GLY A 137 -10.26 8.97 -14.35
C GLY A 137 -8.96 9.04 -13.52
N GLN A 138 -8.82 10.08 -12.69
CA GLN A 138 -7.70 10.19 -11.75
C GLN A 138 -7.69 9.05 -10.70
N ALA A 139 -8.86 8.63 -10.23
CA ALA A 139 -8.97 7.43 -9.38
C ALA A 139 -8.51 6.17 -10.11
N ALA A 140 -8.90 5.98 -11.38
CA ALA A 140 -8.47 4.83 -12.18
C ALA A 140 -6.96 4.85 -12.48
N LEU A 141 -6.36 6.03 -12.70
CA LEU A 141 -4.91 6.20 -12.83
C LEU A 141 -4.20 5.81 -11.53
N ALA A 142 -4.63 6.36 -10.38
CA ALA A 142 -4.07 6.00 -9.09
C ALA A 142 -4.25 4.51 -8.79
N TRP A 143 -5.40 3.93 -9.13
CA TRP A 143 -5.65 2.51 -8.96
C TRP A 143 -4.68 1.68 -9.78
N THR A 144 -4.44 2.09 -11.03
CA THR A 144 -3.45 1.46 -11.90
C THR A 144 -2.06 1.58 -11.33
N ALA A 145 -1.67 2.75 -10.84
CA ALA A 145 -0.36 3.01 -10.24
C ALA A 145 -0.09 2.15 -8.99
N VAL A 146 -1.12 1.85 -8.19
CA VAL A 146 -0.96 1.06 -6.96
C VAL A 146 -1.14 -0.44 -7.19
N PHE A 147 -2.18 -0.86 -7.91
CA PHE A 147 -2.64 -2.25 -7.96
C PHE A 147 -2.30 -2.98 -9.27
N SER A 148 -1.82 -2.28 -10.31
CA SER A 148 -1.48 -2.95 -11.58
C SER A 148 -0.27 -3.86 -11.42
N LYS A 149 -0.33 -5.03 -12.06
CA LYS A 149 0.81 -5.95 -12.17
C LYS A 149 1.87 -5.46 -13.16
N SER A 150 1.47 -4.68 -14.17
CA SER A 150 2.39 -4.15 -15.18
C SER A 150 3.17 -2.95 -14.65
N ALA A 151 4.50 -3.08 -14.58
CA ALA A 151 5.38 -2.00 -14.13
C ALA A 151 5.30 -0.77 -15.04
N ASP A 152 5.27 -0.98 -16.35
CA ASP A 152 5.19 0.11 -17.34
C ASP A 152 3.88 0.89 -17.17
N MET A 153 2.75 0.18 -17.00
CA MET A 153 1.47 0.84 -16.73
C MET A 153 1.46 1.61 -15.41
N ARG A 154 2.15 1.12 -14.37
CA ARG A 154 2.27 1.86 -13.10
C ARG A 154 3.03 3.17 -13.31
N VAL A 155 4.13 3.15 -14.05
CA VAL A 155 4.95 4.33 -14.34
C VAL A 155 4.18 5.34 -15.18
N GLU A 156 3.57 4.89 -16.28
CA GLU A 156 2.76 5.73 -17.17
C GLU A 156 1.57 6.35 -16.41
N ALA A 157 0.85 5.56 -15.61
CA ALA A 157 -0.26 6.07 -14.81
C ALA A 157 0.19 7.06 -13.73
N THR A 158 1.32 6.80 -13.06
CA THR A 158 1.87 7.73 -12.06
C THR A 158 2.21 9.08 -12.68
N ALA A 159 2.80 9.09 -13.88
CA ALA A 159 3.17 10.32 -14.58
C ALA A 159 1.95 11.14 -15.04
N ALA A 160 0.80 10.50 -15.25
CA ALA A 160 -0.43 11.15 -15.70
C ALA A 160 -1.32 11.66 -14.55
N ILE A 161 -0.99 11.35 -13.30
CA ILE A 161 -1.75 11.84 -12.13
C ILE A 161 -1.50 13.34 -11.97
N ARG A 162 -2.60 14.10 -11.83
CA ARG A 162 -2.55 15.54 -11.57
C ARG A 162 -1.98 15.82 -10.18
N THR A 163 -1.15 16.86 -10.10
CA THR A 163 -0.61 17.39 -8.85
C THR A 163 -1.12 18.82 -8.64
N PRO A 164 -1.63 19.19 -7.46
CA PRO A 164 -1.74 18.38 -6.23
C PRO A 164 -2.72 17.20 -6.37
N ALA A 165 -2.48 16.16 -5.58
CA ALA A 165 -3.27 14.92 -5.63
C ALA A 165 -4.74 15.21 -5.30
N SER A 166 -5.64 14.74 -6.16
CA SER A 166 -7.06 14.92 -5.94
C SER A 166 -7.59 14.03 -4.80
N PRO A 167 -8.75 14.34 -4.22
CA PRO A 167 -9.40 13.50 -3.21
C PRO A 167 -9.62 12.06 -3.66
N ALA A 168 -9.90 11.85 -4.95
CA ALA A 168 -10.07 10.52 -5.52
C ALA A 168 -8.75 9.73 -5.53
N VAL A 169 -7.63 10.38 -5.86
CA VAL A 169 -6.27 9.80 -5.79
C VAL A 169 -5.91 9.46 -4.34
N LEU A 170 -6.17 10.38 -3.40
CA LEU A 170 -5.96 10.14 -1.97
C LEU A 170 -6.81 8.98 -1.45
N GLY A 171 -8.05 8.83 -1.95
CA GLY A 171 -8.92 7.70 -1.66
C GLY A 171 -8.32 6.37 -2.07
N VAL A 172 -7.67 6.29 -3.24
CA VAL A 172 -6.95 5.08 -3.67
C VAL A 172 -5.73 4.81 -2.80
N ILE A 173 -4.91 5.83 -2.53
CA ILE A 173 -3.73 5.71 -1.66
C ILE A 173 -4.17 5.18 -0.28
N GLN A 174 -5.28 5.67 0.24
CA GLN A 174 -5.85 5.21 1.50
C GLN A 174 -6.23 3.73 1.47
N ILE A 175 -6.89 3.28 0.39
CA ILE A 175 -7.24 1.87 0.22
C ILE A 175 -5.97 1.02 0.18
N GLY A 176 -4.93 1.47 -0.54
CA GLY A 176 -3.65 0.76 -0.63
C GLY A 176 -2.91 0.67 0.71
N LEU A 177 -2.72 1.80 1.41
CA LEU A 177 -2.01 1.86 2.69
C LEU A 177 -2.74 1.11 3.82
N ARG A 178 -4.08 1.04 3.76
CA ARG A 178 -4.89 0.27 4.73
C ARG A 178 -5.07 -1.19 4.34
N GLY A 179 -4.51 -1.61 3.19
CA GLY A 179 -4.50 -2.98 2.75
C GLY A 179 -3.63 -3.88 3.63
N SER A 180 -3.65 -5.17 3.35
CA SER A 180 -2.83 -6.16 4.06
C SER A 180 -1.65 -6.66 3.24
N GLU A 181 -1.61 -6.39 1.93
CA GLU A 181 -0.57 -6.87 1.04
C GLU A 181 0.62 -5.91 1.03
N HIS A 182 1.80 -6.39 1.41
CA HIS A 182 3.02 -5.57 1.51
C HIS A 182 3.36 -4.85 0.21
N ALA A 183 3.31 -5.55 -0.93
CA ALA A 183 3.59 -4.96 -2.23
C ALA A 183 2.65 -3.80 -2.55
N THR A 184 1.36 -3.95 -2.25
CA THR A 184 0.34 -2.89 -2.43
C THR A 184 0.61 -1.69 -1.53
N ILE A 185 0.96 -1.92 -0.25
CA ILE A 185 1.31 -0.85 0.69
C ILE A 185 2.56 -0.10 0.21
N ASP A 186 3.59 -0.82 -0.24
CA ASP A 186 4.82 -0.21 -0.76
C ASP A 186 4.57 0.61 -2.02
N GLN A 187 3.73 0.14 -2.94
CA GLN A 187 3.35 0.93 -4.13
C GLN A 187 2.53 2.17 -3.77
N ALA A 188 1.60 2.07 -2.82
CA ALA A 188 0.85 3.23 -2.33
C ALA A 188 1.77 4.24 -1.63
N GLY A 189 2.75 3.77 -0.85
CA GLY A 189 3.79 4.59 -0.23
C GLY A 189 4.64 5.32 -1.28
N ARG A 190 5.16 4.58 -2.26
CA ARG A 190 5.93 5.14 -3.37
C ARG A 190 5.14 6.18 -4.16
N LEU A 191 3.89 5.88 -4.52
CA LEU A 191 3.03 6.82 -5.22
C LEU A 191 2.86 8.11 -4.42
N SER A 192 2.59 7.99 -3.11
CA SER A 192 2.47 9.14 -2.20
C SER A 192 3.72 10.03 -2.23
N GLY A 193 4.91 9.41 -2.25
CA GLY A 193 6.20 10.10 -2.32
C GLY A 193 6.43 10.86 -3.63
N VAL A 194 6.02 10.27 -4.75
CA VAL A 194 6.19 10.83 -6.11
C VAL A 194 5.27 12.03 -6.35
N ILE A 195 4.01 11.93 -5.93
CA ILE A 195 3.00 13.00 -6.17
C ILE A 195 2.93 14.01 -5.02
N ASP A 196 3.84 13.91 -4.05
CA ASP A 196 3.90 14.73 -2.84
C ASP A 196 2.57 14.78 -2.05
N ALA A 197 1.96 13.60 -1.85
CA ALA A 197 0.69 13.44 -1.16
C ALA A 197 0.85 13.65 0.37
N TRP A 198 0.99 14.90 0.79
CA TRP A 198 1.20 15.27 2.20
C TRP A 198 0.08 14.79 3.12
N ALA A 199 -1.17 14.69 2.64
CA ALA A 199 -2.29 14.17 3.42
C ALA A 199 -2.10 12.68 3.81
N ALA A 200 -1.21 11.96 3.11
CA ALA A 200 -0.87 10.57 3.41
C ALA A 200 0.12 10.40 4.56
N ILE A 201 0.79 11.46 5.02
CA ILE A 201 1.84 11.39 6.06
C ILE A 201 1.39 10.58 7.30
N PRO A 202 0.20 10.80 7.91
CA PRO A 202 -0.26 9.98 9.03
C PRO A 202 -0.31 8.48 8.72
N HIS A 203 -0.77 8.11 7.52
CA HIS A 203 -0.87 6.72 7.10
C HIS A 203 0.51 6.13 6.76
N LEU A 204 1.44 6.91 6.20
CA LEU A 204 2.83 6.47 5.99
C LEU A 204 3.53 6.22 7.33
N ILE A 205 3.32 7.09 8.32
CA ILE A 205 3.86 6.94 9.69
C ILE A 205 3.39 5.63 10.32
N ALA A 206 2.09 5.31 10.19
CA ALA A 206 1.53 4.08 10.76
C ALA A 206 1.88 2.81 9.99
N THR A 207 2.17 2.90 8.69
CA THR A 207 2.37 1.71 7.84
C THR A 207 3.84 1.37 7.57
N GLN A 208 4.79 2.28 7.84
CA GLN A 208 6.22 2.00 7.66
C GLN A 208 6.72 0.80 8.48
N TYR A 209 6.05 0.48 9.58
CA TYR A 209 6.37 -0.64 10.47
C TYR A 209 5.15 -1.55 10.64
N ALA A 210 5.32 -2.87 10.50
CA ALA A 210 4.32 -3.85 10.91
C ALA A 210 4.95 -5.00 11.70
N ALA A 211 4.18 -5.54 12.64
CA ALA A 211 4.49 -6.76 13.38
C ALA A 211 3.39 -7.78 13.10
N ASP A 212 3.59 -8.59 12.07
CA ASP A 212 2.59 -9.52 11.58
C ASP A 212 2.80 -10.92 12.19
N PRO A 213 1.78 -11.54 12.81
CA PRO A 213 1.89 -12.91 13.27
C PRO A 213 2.03 -13.83 12.06
N VAL A 214 3.00 -14.74 12.08
CA VAL A 214 3.17 -15.73 11.01
C VAL A 214 2.07 -16.77 11.15
N ARG A 215 1.03 -16.65 10.33
CA ARG A 215 -0.16 -17.51 10.36
C ARG A 215 0.05 -18.86 9.66
N GLU A 216 1.14 -19.56 9.94
CA GLU A 216 1.29 -20.94 9.49
C GLU A 216 0.84 -21.92 10.57
N LYS A 217 0.02 -22.90 10.18
CA LYS A 217 -0.41 -24.00 11.07
C LYS A 217 0.65 -25.11 11.23
N ARG A 218 1.88 -24.88 10.75
CA ARG A 218 2.97 -25.86 10.72
C ARG A 218 4.14 -25.31 11.53
N ASP A 219 5.04 -26.21 11.93
CA ASP A 219 6.26 -25.81 12.62
C ASP A 219 7.09 -24.93 11.67
N LEU A 220 7.33 -23.68 12.07
CA LEU A 220 8.02 -22.67 11.26
C LEU A 220 9.49 -23.01 11.08
N ALA A 221 10.10 -23.59 12.12
CA ALA A 221 11.47 -24.05 12.10
C ALA A 221 11.70 -25.13 13.17
N TRP A 222 12.70 -25.97 12.89
CA TRP A 222 13.27 -26.91 13.85
C TRP A 222 14.74 -26.56 14.05
N ILE A 223 15.12 -26.25 15.28
CA ILE A 223 16.50 -25.91 15.64
C ILE A 223 17.02 -27.04 16.52
N ALA A 224 17.91 -27.86 15.97
CA ALA A 224 18.60 -28.91 16.71
C ALA A 224 19.93 -28.37 17.25
N ILE A 225 20.10 -28.37 18.56
CA ILE A 225 21.35 -28.00 19.22
C ILE A 225 21.86 -29.24 19.94
N GLY A 226 23.03 -29.71 19.54
CA GLY A 226 23.65 -30.89 20.13
C GLY A 226 25.15 -30.74 20.28
N THR A 227 25.68 -31.38 21.31
CA THR A 227 27.11 -31.59 21.51
C THR A 227 27.44 -33.01 21.09
N GLN A 228 28.35 -33.15 20.13
CA GLN A 228 28.88 -34.44 19.74
C GLN A 228 30.11 -34.76 20.61
N ARG A 229 30.02 -35.83 21.39
CA ARG A 229 31.15 -36.33 22.19
C ARG A 229 31.66 -37.63 21.57
N SER A 230 32.95 -37.63 21.25
CA SER A 230 33.65 -38.85 20.80
C SER A 230 34.34 -39.51 21.99
N TYR A 231 34.25 -40.83 22.10
CA TYR A 231 34.92 -41.62 23.14
C TYR A 231 35.46 -42.93 22.55
N VAL A 232 36.38 -43.58 23.25
CA VAL A 232 36.88 -44.90 22.85
C VAL A 232 35.85 -45.94 23.30
N GLN A 233 35.08 -46.48 22.36
CA GLN A 233 34.04 -47.46 22.64
C GLN A 233 34.61 -48.85 22.84
N ASN A 234 35.66 -49.19 22.08
CA ASN A 234 36.33 -50.48 22.18
C ASN A 234 37.80 -50.35 21.77
N LEU A 235 38.61 -51.32 22.16
CA LEU A 235 40.02 -51.43 21.77
C LEU A 235 40.24 -52.81 21.14
N ILE A 236 40.68 -52.83 19.90
CA ILE A 236 41.04 -54.09 19.22
C ILE A 236 42.54 -54.29 19.44
N PRO A 237 42.96 -55.34 20.17
CA PRO A 237 44.37 -55.65 20.33
C PRO A 237 44.93 -56.15 19.00
N VAL A 238 46.07 -55.58 18.59
CA VAL A 238 46.83 -56.03 17.43
C VAL A 238 48.20 -56.45 17.93
N THR A 239 48.54 -57.71 17.73
CA THR A 239 49.80 -58.30 18.17
C THR A 239 50.69 -58.63 16.99
N GLY A 240 51.96 -58.25 17.07
CA GLY A 240 53.04 -58.74 16.21
C GLY A 240 54.14 -59.41 17.04
N ASP A 241 55.13 -60.01 16.38
CA ASP A 241 56.21 -60.74 17.04
C ASP A 241 57.08 -59.78 17.90
N GLY A 242 56.73 -59.70 19.19
CA GLY A 242 57.44 -58.90 20.19
C GLY A 242 56.83 -57.53 20.53
N ALA A 243 55.67 -57.15 19.96
CA ALA A 243 54.99 -55.88 20.29
C ALA A 243 53.45 -56.00 20.23
N GLY A 244 52.78 -55.27 21.13
CA GLY A 244 51.32 -55.16 21.15
C GLY A 244 50.88 -53.70 21.08
N ALA A 245 49.86 -53.42 20.26
CA ALA A 245 49.21 -52.12 20.19
C ALA A 245 47.69 -52.30 20.29
N PHE A 246 46.98 -51.21 20.59
CA PHE A 246 45.52 -51.19 20.57
C PHE A 246 45.04 -50.21 19.50
N GLN A 247 44.18 -50.69 18.61
CA GLN A 247 43.47 -49.83 17.68
C GLN A 247 42.15 -49.38 18.34
N PRO A 248 41.97 -48.07 18.64
CA PRO A 248 40.75 -47.58 19.24
C PRO A 248 39.61 -47.58 18.22
N VAL A 249 38.47 -48.10 18.64
CA VAL A 249 37.18 -47.94 17.97
C VAL A 249 36.51 -46.73 18.59
N ILE A 250 36.37 -45.65 17.83
CA ILE A 250 35.75 -44.42 18.30
C ILE A 250 34.23 -44.54 18.19
N GLY A 251 33.55 -44.45 19.33
CA GLY A 251 32.11 -44.24 19.40
C GLY A 251 31.80 -42.75 19.44
N GLN A 252 30.66 -42.36 18.90
CA GLN A 252 30.16 -40.99 18.95
C GLN A 252 28.77 -40.99 19.56
N VAL A 253 28.56 -40.13 20.56
CA VAL A 253 27.24 -39.86 21.13
C VAL A 253 26.92 -38.39 20.89
N THR A 254 25.77 -38.16 20.27
CA THR A 254 25.22 -36.81 20.10
C THR A 254 24.14 -36.61 21.14
N GLU A 255 24.39 -35.69 22.07
CA GLU A 255 23.42 -35.31 23.10
C GLU A 255 22.99 -33.86 22.85
N GLY A 256 21.69 -33.60 22.94
CA GLY A 256 21.16 -32.30 22.64
C GLY A 256 19.64 -32.24 22.79
N PHE A 257 19.09 -31.10 22.41
CA PHE A 257 17.65 -30.90 22.36
C PHE A 257 17.25 -30.31 21.01
N VAL A 258 15.99 -30.52 20.66
CA VAL A 258 15.38 -29.95 19.47
C VAL A 258 14.35 -28.92 19.92
N MET A 259 14.54 -27.67 19.53
CA MET A 259 13.57 -26.61 19.73
C MET A 259 12.68 -26.47 18.50
N ARG A 260 11.36 -26.50 18.73
CA ARG A 260 10.34 -26.34 17.70
C ARG A 260 9.74 -24.94 17.79
N VAL A 261 9.85 -24.17 16.71
CA VAL A 261 9.26 -22.83 16.64
C VAL A 261 7.86 -22.96 16.06
N THR A 262 6.85 -22.77 16.92
CA THR A 262 5.43 -22.91 16.56
C THR A 262 4.72 -21.58 16.34
N ASP A 263 5.32 -20.48 16.82
CA ASP A 263 4.77 -19.14 16.67
C ASP A 263 5.93 -18.14 16.49
N ALA A 264 5.73 -17.18 15.60
CA ALA A 264 6.69 -16.12 15.34
C ALA A 264 5.94 -14.84 14.93
N ILE A 265 6.50 -13.70 15.33
CA ILE A 265 6.07 -12.39 14.85
C ILE A 265 7.11 -11.92 13.83
N ALA A 266 6.68 -11.73 12.59
CA ALA A 266 7.50 -11.13 11.55
C ALA A 266 7.47 -9.61 11.72
N ILE A 267 8.64 -9.02 11.97
CA ILE A 267 8.80 -7.57 11.97
C ILE A 267 9.15 -7.14 10.55
N ILE A 268 8.34 -6.25 9.98
CA ILE A 268 8.45 -5.80 8.60
C ILE A 268 8.70 -4.29 8.59
N TYR A 269 9.87 -3.93 8.08
CA TYR A 269 10.26 -2.55 7.79
C TYR A 269 10.00 -2.27 6.32
N ARG A 270 9.03 -1.40 6.03
CA ARG A 270 8.67 -1.01 4.66
C ARG A 270 9.52 0.17 4.21
N THR A 271 10.66 -0.11 3.59
CA THR A 271 11.66 0.89 3.17
C THR A 271 11.11 1.90 2.19
N GLU A 272 10.26 1.48 1.26
CA GLU A 272 9.63 2.37 0.27
C GLU A 272 8.69 3.38 0.94
N VAL A 273 7.90 2.92 1.90
CA VAL A 273 7.01 3.78 2.70
C VAL A 273 7.83 4.77 3.53
N HIS A 274 8.91 4.30 4.18
CA HIS A 274 9.77 5.14 4.99
C HIS A 274 10.52 6.21 4.17
N HIS A 275 11.06 5.83 3.00
CA HIS A 275 11.70 6.78 2.09
C HIS A 275 10.72 7.82 1.55
N ALA A 276 9.49 7.40 1.22
CA ALA A 276 8.44 8.33 0.82
C ALA A 276 8.08 9.29 1.97
N LEU A 277 7.91 8.78 3.19
CA LEU A 277 7.65 9.58 4.39
C LEU A 277 8.73 10.64 4.57
N VAL A 278 10.00 10.24 4.72
CA VAL A 278 11.14 11.15 4.91
C VAL A 278 11.25 12.15 3.76
N GLY A 279 11.05 11.69 2.52
CA GLY A 279 11.14 12.54 1.33
C GLY A 279 10.08 13.65 1.33
N ILE A 280 8.81 13.31 1.58
CA ILE A 280 7.71 14.28 1.63
C ILE A 280 7.92 15.24 2.80
N THR A 281 8.18 14.72 4.01
CA THR A 281 8.27 15.53 5.22
C THR A 281 9.47 16.48 5.16
N SER A 282 10.63 16.01 4.69
CA SER A 282 11.82 16.86 4.59
C SER A 282 11.67 17.96 3.54
N ARG A 283 10.99 17.68 2.41
CA ARG A 283 10.63 18.73 1.45
C ARG A 283 9.63 19.71 2.02
N ALA A 284 8.66 19.21 2.80
CA ALA A 284 7.58 20.04 3.32
C ALA A 284 8.05 21.01 4.41
N THR A 285 9.02 20.63 5.24
CA THR A 285 9.57 21.48 6.31
C THR A 285 10.90 22.15 5.94
N GLY A 286 11.59 21.68 4.90
CA GLY A 286 12.92 22.15 4.53
C GLY A 286 14.04 21.64 5.45
N THR A 287 13.74 20.73 6.37
CA THR A 287 14.68 20.13 7.32
C THR A 287 14.71 18.63 7.16
N ASP A 288 15.87 18.00 7.32
CA ASP A 288 15.94 16.53 7.29
C ASP A 288 15.13 15.93 8.46
N THR A 289 14.25 15.00 8.13
CA THR A 289 13.37 14.29 9.09
C THR A 289 13.77 12.82 9.27
N SER A 290 14.86 12.38 8.62
CA SER A 290 15.37 11.00 8.72
C SER A 290 15.75 10.60 10.15
N GLY A 291 16.09 11.57 11.01
CA GLY A 291 16.45 11.36 12.42
C GLY A 291 15.36 10.69 13.26
N ASN A 292 14.09 10.74 12.84
CA ASN A 292 12.99 10.04 13.50
C ASN A 292 13.05 8.51 13.33
N GLY A 293 13.81 8.01 12.35
CA GLY A 293 13.97 6.59 12.07
C GLY A 293 12.64 5.87 11.87
N TRP A 294 12.46 4.71 12.49
CA TRP A 294 11.26 3.88 12.37
C TRP A 294 10.29 4.02 13.54
N SER A 295 10.54 4.96 14.46
CA SER A 295 9.75 5.10 15.69
C SER A 295 8.41 5.75 15.40
N PHE A 296 7.32 4.98 15.53
CA PHE A 296 5.97 5.52 15.42
C PHE A 296 5.74 6.68 16.40
N THR A 297 6.25 6.58 17.64
CA THR A 297 6.07 7.62 18.66
C THR A 297 6.78 8.91 18.27
N ALA A 298 8.05 8.83 17.85
CA ALA A 298 8.80 10.02 17.43
C ALA A 298 8.15 10.71 16.23
N TRP A 299 7.72 9.94 15.23
CA TRP A 299 7.00 10.47 14.07
C TRP A 299 5.63 11.08 14.41
N ARG A 300 4.88 10.44 15.31
CA ARG A 300 3.58 10.92 15.77
C ARG A 300 3.72 12.25 16.50
N ASP A 301 4.66 12.33 17.44
CA ASP A 301 4.86 13.51 18.27
C ASP A 301 5.34 14.68 17.39
N TRP A 302 6.32 14.44 16.52
CA TRP A 302 6.72 15.40 15.48
C TRP A 302 5.54 15.86 14.62
N TYR A 303 4.71 14.93 14.12
CA TYR A 303 3.57 15.31 13.29
C TYR A 303 2.57 16.20 14.06
N ASN A 304 2.24 15.79 15.29
CA ASN A 304 1.24 16.45 16.10
C ASN A 304 1.69 17.83 16.61
N ASP A 305 2.97 18.00 16.89
CA ASP A 305 3.51 19.18 17.56
C ASP A 305 4.15 20.15 16.55
N ASP A 306 4.85 19.66 15.54
CA ASP A 306 5.58 20.50 14.57
C ASP A 306 4.86 20.63 13.23
N PHE A 307 4.32 19.53 12.69
CA PHE A 307 3.82 19.51 11.31
C PHE A 307 2.33 19.87 11.17
N LEU A 308 1.51 19.61 12.18
CA LEU A 308 0.05 19.73 12.08
C LEU A 308 -0.40 21.16 11.72
N ALA A 309 0.28 22.17 12.23
CA ALA A 309 0.00 23.57 11.88
C ALA A 309 0.26 23.85 10.38
N ILE A 310 1.38 23.32 9.85
CA ILE A 310 1.75 23.43 8.43
C ILE A 310 0.71 22.70 7.57
N ALA A 311 0.31 21.49 7.97
CA ALA A 311 -0.69 20.70 7.28
C ALA A 311 -2.04 21.43 7.19
N ARG A 312 -2.50 22.03 8.30
CA ARG A 312 -3.73 22.84 8.33
C ARG A 312 -3.64 24.08 7.45
N ALA A 313 -2.52 24.80 7.49
CA ALA A 313 -2.31 25.96 6.63
C ALA A 313 -2.38 25.58 5.14
N ARG A 314 -1.78 24.45 4.75
CA ARG A 314 -1.88 23.92 3.38
C ARG A 314 -3.30 23.53 3.00
N ALA A 315 -4.03 22.83 3.88
CA ALA A 315 -5.41 22.45 3.65
C ALA A 315 -6.33 23.66 3.41
N ASN A 316 -6.14 24.72 4.20
CA ASN A 316 -6.89 25.96 4.07
C ASN A 316 -6.56 26.65 2.74
N ALA A 317 -5.28 26.76 2.38
CA ALA A 317 -4.85 27.35 1.11
C ALA A 317 -5.43 26.61 -0.12
N LEU A 318 -5.50 25.28 -0.07
CA LEU A 318 -6.15 24.47 -1.11
C LEU A 318 -7.65 24.77 -1.20
N THR A 319 -8.33 24.83 -0.05
CA THR A 319 -9.77 25.14 0.02
C THR A 319 -10.06 26.55 -0.53
N ASP A 320 -9.24 27.53 -0.18
CA ASP A 320 -9.36 28.91 -0.67
C ASP A 320 -9.12 29.00 -2.19
N ALA A 321 -8.13 28.26 -2.71
CA ALA A 321 -7.86 28.19 -4.15
C ALA A 321 -9.03 27.55 -4.93
N ASP A 322 -9.60 26.46 -4.40
CA ASP A 322 -10.78 25.81 -4.99
C ASP A 322 -11.99 26.75 -5.02
N ALA A 323 -12.23 27.49 -3.91
CA ALA A 323 -13.30 28.47 -3.83
C ALA A 323 -13.11 29.61 -4.84
N ALA A 324 -11.88 30.13 -4.99
CA ALA A 324 -11.55 31.16 -5.96
C ALA A 324 -11.76 30.67 -7.41
N ALA A 325 -11.36 29.43 -7.72
CA ALA A 325 -11.56 28.84 -9.04
C ALA A 325 -13.06 28.66 -9.36
N GLY A 326 -13.86 28.22 -8.38
CA GLY A 326 -15.31 28.12 -8.50
C GLY A 326 -15.98 29.45 -8.80
N PHE A 327 -15.56 30.52 -8.11
CA PHE A 327 -16.06 31.88 -8.37
C PHE A 327 -15.69 32.35 -9.80
N ALA A 328 -14.45 32.13 -10.23
CA ALA A 328 -14.00 32.52 -11.57
C ALA A 328 -14.74 31.77 -12.70
N GLU A 329 -15.09 30.50 -12.49
CA GLU A 329 -15.93 29.73 -13.42
C GLU A 329 -17.38 30.23 -13.44
N ALA A 330 -17.96 30.55 -12.28
CA ALA A 330 -19.30 31.11 -12.20
C ALA A 330 -19.40 32.47 -12.92
N GLU A 331 -18.39 33.32 -12.77
CA GLU A 331 -18.34 34.63 -13.43
C GLU A 331 -18.14 34.50 -14.96
N ARG A 332 -17.33 33.53 -15.40
CA ARG A 332 -17.21 33.18 -16.83
C ARG A 332 -18.55 32.72 -17.42
N ARG A 333 -19.33 31.92 -16.69
CA ARG A 333 -20.66 31.48 -17.12
C ARG A 333 -21.65 32.63 -17.18
N ARG A 334 -21.64 33.53 -16.18
CA ARG A 334 -22.49 34.73 -16.18
C ARG A 334 -22.17 35.66 -17.36
N SER A 335 -20.88 35.85 -17.66
CA SER A 335 -20.43 36.68 -18.79
C SER A 335 -20.72 36.05 -20.16
N ALA A 336 -20.87 34.72 -20.22
CA ALA A 336 -21.18 33.97 -21.43
C ALA A 336 -22.70 33.81 -21.70
N ASP A 337 -23.56 34.23 -20.76
CA ASP A 337 -25.02 34.21 -20.92
C ASP A 337 -25.51 35.55 -21.50
N PRO A 338 -25.93 35.61 -22.78
CA PRO A 338 -26.32 36.86 -23.45
C PRO A 338 -27.67 37.43 -22.97
N SER A 339 -28.30 36.84 -21.95
CA SER A 339 -29.62 37.24 -21.45
C SER A 339 -29.63 38.19 -20.25
N THR A 340 -28.46 38.65 -19.77
CA THR A 340 -28.39 39.62 -18.66
C THR A 340 -28.50 41.05 -19.20
N PRO A 341 -29.58 41.82 -18.93
CA PRO A 341 -29.65 43.22 -19.32
C PRO A 341 -28.64 44.02 -18.49
N ALA A 342 -27.83 44.83 -19.17
CA ALA A 342 -26.96 45.80 -18.53
C ALA A 342 -27.83 46.87 -17.84
N GLU A 343 -27.73 46.95 -16.51
CA GLU A 343 -28.14 48.14 -15.74
C GLU A 343 -27.05 49.21 -15.82
#